data_AF-A0A941FSQ3-F1
#
_entry.id   AF-A0A941FSQ3-F1
#
_cell.length_a   1.000
_cell.length_b   1.000
_cell.length_c   1.000
_cell.angle_alpha   90.00
_cell.angle_beta   90.00
_cell.angle_gamma   90.00
#
_symmetry.space_group_name_H-M   'P 1'
#
loop_
_entity.id
_entity.type
_entity.pdbx_description
1 polymer ?
#
loop_
_entity_poly.entity_id
_entity_poly.type
_entity_poly.pdbx_seq_one_letter_code
_entity_poly.pdbx_strand_id
1 'polypeptide(L)'
;MKELPEEHIGTNAGLLKNEHVLLTFMPAPTLRLLLFAPDGSLMGEVRDLNMKWFMWMIPNFLSMLMAKRYELVDHEGRLLAKYHIKGGFSIK
;
A
#
# COMPACT_ATOMS: atom_id res chain seq x y z
N MET A 1 -0.93 12.07 -12.07
CA MET A 1 -0.90 10.60 -11.90
C MET A 1 -1.33 10.03 -13.24
N LYS A 2 -0.53 9.19 -13.88
CA LYS A 2 -0.88 8.61 -15.19
C LYS A 2 -1.86 7.48 -14.90
N GLU A 3 -3.14 7.70 -15.22
CA GLU A 3 -4.20 6.73 -14.99
C GLU A 3 -3.88 5.47 -15.81
N LEU A 4 -3.94 4.31 -15.15
CA LEU A 4 -3.69 3.03 -15.82
C LEU A 4 -4.90 2.74 -16.72
N PRO A 5 -4.68 2.16 -17.93
CA PRO A 5 -5.76 1.87 -18.85
C PRO A 5 -6.80 0.94 -18.21
N GLU A 6 -8.09 1.28 -18.39
CA GLU A 6 -9.24 0.63 -17.72
C GLU A 6 -9.38 -0.88 -18.01
N GLU A 7 -8.68 -1.38 -19.03
CA GLU A 7 -8.64 -2.81 -19.42
C GLU A 7 -8.02 -3.73 -18.36
N HIS A 8 -7.37 -3.18 -17.34
CA HIS A 8 -6.62 -3.92 -16.32
C HIS A 8 -7.23 -3.82 -14.91
N ILE A 9 -8.55 -3.63 -14.83
CA ILE A 9 -9.25 -3.44 -13.56
C ILE A 9 -9.96 -4.76 -13.16
N GLY A 10 -9.40 -5.46 -12.17
CA GLY A 10 -9.97 -6.70 -11.63
C GLY A 10 -11.02 -6.45 -10.54
N THR A 11 -12.20 -7.07 -10.65
CA THR A 11 -13.29 -6.94 -9.66
C THR A 11 -12.84 -7.24 -8.22
N ASN A 12 -13.14 -6.33 -7.28
CA ASN A 12 -12.79 -6.35 -5.84
C ASN A 12 -12.89 -7.71 -5.12
N ALA A 13 -13.82 -8.57 -5.54
CA ALA A 13 -14.04 -9.88 -4.93
C ALA A 13 -12.85 -10.86 -5.13
N GLY A 14 -11.90 -10.52 -6.02
CA GLY A 14 -10.75 -11.34 -6.35
C GLY A 14 -9.56 -11.20 -5.40
N LEU A 15 -9.26 -10.01 -4.84
CA LEU A 15 -7.97 -9.77 -4.19
C LEU A 15 -7.67 -10.70 -2.99
N LEU A 16 -8.69 -11.03 -2.19
CA LEU A 16 -8.56 -11.98 -1.06
C LEU A 16 -8.81 -13.44 -1.46
N LYS A 17 -9.30 -13.69 -2.68
CA LYS A 17 -9.57 -15.03 -3.22
C LYS A 17 -8.48 -15.53 -4.16
N ASN A 18 -7.63 -14.64 -4.68
CA ASN A 18 -6.54 -14.98 -5.59
C ASN A 18 -5.38 -15.63 -4.84
N GLU A 19 -4.99 -16.81 -5.29
CA GLU A 19 -3.87 -17.57 -4.75
C GLU A 19 -2.51 -16.99 -5.16
N HIS A 20 -2.46 -16.33 -6.32
CA HIS A 20 -1.25 -15.75 -6.87
C HIS A 20 -1.43 -14.24 -7.06
N VAL A 21 -0.63 -13.46 -6.34
CA VAL A 21 -0.61 -11.99 -6.40
C VAL A 21 0.83 -11.53 -6.56
N LEU A 22 1.07 -10.67 -7.54
CA LEU A 22 2.37 -10.04 -7.73
C LEU A 22 2.43 -8.75 -6.90
N LEU A 23 3.51 -8.61 -6.12
CA LEU A 23 3.77 -7.47 -5.26
C LEU A 23 4.83 -6.57 -5.89
N THR A 24 4.51 -5.29 -6.10
CA THR A 24 5.46 -4.31 -6.66
C THR A 24 5.62 -3.13 -5.72
N PHE A 25 6.86 -2.84 -5.30
CA PHE A 25 7.18 -1.69 -4.47
C PHE A 25 7.30 -0.42 -5.31
N MET A 26 6.58 0.62 -4.93
CA MET A 26 6.75 1.94 -5.52
C MET A 26 7.83 2.74 -4.78
N PRO A 27 8.53 3.67 -5.48
CA PRO A 27 9.41 4.62 -4.82
C PRO A 27 8.57 5.59 -3.98
N ALA A 28 8.53 5.34 -2.67
CA ALA A 28 7.79 6.12 -1.69
C ALA A 28 8.68 6.36 -0.44
N PRO A 29 8.48 7.48 0.27
CA PRO A 29 9.24 7.77 1.49
C PRO A 29 8.82 6.86 2.66
N THR A 30 7.64 6.24 2.54
CA THR A 30 7.08 5.23 3.44
C THR A 30 6.72 3.98 2.62
N LEU A 31 5.74 3.19 3.05
CA LEU A 31 5.29 2.01 2.30
C LEU A 31 4.27 2.39 1.22
N ARG A 32 4.54 2.01 -0.02
CA ARG A 32 3.53 1.91 -1.07
C ARG A 32 3.80 0.68 -1.93
N LEU A 33 2.85 -0.23 -1.96
CA LEU A 33 2.91 -1.52 -2.64
C LEU A 33 1.70 -1.65 -3.56
N LEU A 34 1.92 -2.06 -4.80
CA LEU A 34 0.86 -2.38 -5.76
C LEU A 34 0.64 -3.89 -5.79
N LEU A 35 -0.62 -4.28 -5.89
CA LEU A 35 -1.08 -5.67 -5.95
C LEU A 35 -1.63 -5.94 -7.33
N PHE A 36 -0.96 -6.83 -8.07
CA PHE A 36 -1.39 -7.23 -9.40
C PHE A 36 -1.86 -8.67 -9.43
N ALA A 37 -2.91 -8.95 -10.20
CA ALA A 37 -3.30 -10.31 -10.51
C ALA A 37 -2.37 -10.94 -11.56
N PRO A 38 -2.46 -12.27 -11.75
CA PRO A 38 -1.62 -12.99 -12.71
C PRO A 38 -1.81 -12.54 -14.16
N ASP A 39 -2.98 -11.95 -14.48
CA ASP A 39 -3.30 -11.37 -15.79
C ASP A 39 -2.70 -9.97 -16.01
N GLY A 40 -2.00 -9.43 -15.01
CA GLY A 40 -1.45 -8.07 -15.04
C GLY A 40 -2.43 -6.98 -14.61
N SER A 41 -3.66 -7.34 -14.23
CA SER A 41 -4.64 -6.37 -13.72
C SER A 41 -4.22 -5.81 -12.37
N LEU A 42 -4.39 -4.49 -12.18
CA LEU A 42 -4.19 -3.87 -10.87
C LEU A 42 -5.41 -4.18 -10.01
N MET A 43 -5.17 -4.92 -8.93
CA MET A 43 -6.23 -5.28 -7.99
C MET A 43 -6.33 -4.29 -6.82
N GLY A 44 -5.24 -3.61 -6.49
CA GLY A 44 -5.24 -2.62 -5.43
C GLY A 44 -3.85 -2.18 -5.01
N GLU A 45 -3.79 -1.45 -3.91
CA GLU A 45 -2.52 -1.00 -3.33
C GLU A 45 -2.56 -1.04 -1.79
N VAL A 46 -1.41 -1.34 -1.19
CA VAL A 46 -1.15 -1.12 0.23
C VAL A 46 -0.35 0.16 0.35
N ARG A 47 -0.86 1.14 1.09
CA ARG A 47 -0.18 2.44 1.26
C ARG A 47 -0.18 2.90 2.71
N ASP A 48 0.83 3.67 3.08
CA ASP A 48 0.84 4.35 4.37
C ASP A 48 -0.12 5.55 4.36
N LEU A 49 -1.04 5.57 5.33
CA LEU A 49 -1.97 6.67 5.58
C LEU A 49 -1.27 7.98 5.87
N ASN A 50 -0.13 7.91 6.56
CA ASN A 50 0.60 9.08 7.02
C ASN A 50 1.54 9.63 5.94
N MET A 51 1.51 9.10 4.71
CA MET A 51 2.40 9.56 3.64
C MET A 51 2.10 11.02 3.27
N LYS A 52 2.93 11.93 3.78
CA LYS A 52 2.91 13.36 3.43
C LYS A 52 4.10 13.68 2.54
N TRP A 53 3.94 14.64 1.64
CA TRP A 53 5.01 15.07 0.72
C TRP A 53 6.33 15.42 1.43
N PHE A 54 6.27 16.07 2.60
CA PHE A 54 7.49 16.43 3.34
C PHE A 54 8.24 15.24 3.96
N MET A 55 7.66 14.04 3.99
CA MET A 55 8.35 12.86 4.54
C MET A 55 9.61 12.49 3.77
N TRP A 56 9.71 12.90 2.50
CA TRP A 56 10.92 12.75 1.70
C TRP A 56 12.15 13.48 2.31
N MET A 57 11.93 14.48 3.15
CA MET A 57 12.99 15.26 3.79
C MET A 57 13.27 14.84 5.24
N ILE A 58 12.49 13.91 5.80
CA ILE A 58 12.63 13.51 7.19
C ILE A 58 13.77 12.49 7.31
N PRO A 59 14.74 12.71 8.24
CA PRO A 59 15.74 11.70 8.54
C PRO A 59 15.12 10.37 9.01
N ASN A 60 15.70 9.25 8.57
CA ASN A 60 15.17 7.90 8.82
C ASN A 60 14.86 7.59 10.29
N PHE A 61 15.63 8.14 11.24
CA PHE A 61 15.42 7.91 12.67
C PHE A 61 14.08 8.48 13.19
N LEU A 62 13.65 9.63 12.67
CA LEU A 62 12.33 10.19 13.01
C LEU A 62 11.22 9.38 12.36
N SER A 63 11.44 8.87 11.16
CA SER A 63 10.51 7.97 10.47
C SER A 63 10.26 6.69 11.26
N MET A 64 11.27 6.17 11.96
CA MET A 64 11.15 4.97 12.79
C MET A 64 10.29 5.18 14.05
N LEU A 65 10.21 6.42 14.57
CA LEU A 65 9.40 6.75 15.75
C LEU A 65 7.92 6.98 15.41
N MET A 66 7.58 7.19 14.12
CA MET A 66 6.20 7.45 13.71
C MET A 66 5.33 6.19 13.77
N ALA A 67 4.07 6.37 14.16
CA ALA A 67 3.08 5.31 14.11
C ALA A 67 2.83 4.90 12.65
N LYS A 68 3.16 3.66 12.31
CA LYS A 68 2.94 3.15 10.95
C LYS A 68 1.49 2.70 10.81
N ARG A 69 0.78 3.28 9.85
CA ARG A 69 -0.62 2.98 9.58
C ARG A 69 -0.74 2.64 8.11
N TYR A 70 -1.05 1.39 7.80
CA TYR A 70 -1.20 0.94 6.43
C TYR A 70 -2.67 0.72 6.12
N GLU A 71 -3.07 1.08 4.91
CA GLU A 71 -4.38 0.78 4.36
C GLU A 71 -4.21 -0.09 3.14
N LEU A 72 -5.00 -1.15 3.08
CA LEU A 72 -5.24 -1.90 1.87
C LEU A 72 -6.45 -1.25 1.19
N VAL A 73 -6.21 -0.68 0.02
CA VAL A 73 -7.26 -0.14 -0.84
C VAL A 73 -7.35 -0.98 -2.11
N ASP A 74 -8.56 -1.11 -2.60
CA ASP A 74 -8.83 -1.70 -3.90
C ASP A 74 -8.43 -0.74 -5.04
N HIS A 75 -8.47 -1.23 -6.28
CA HIS A 75 -8.22 -0.43 -7.49
C HIS A 75 -9.12 0.83 -7.57
N GLU A 76 -10.35 0.78 -7.07
CA GLU A 76 -11.26 1.94 -7.01
C GLU A 76 -10.93 2.91 -5.85
N GLY A 77 -9.88 2.64 -5.08
CA GLY A 77 -9.53 3.42 -3.88
C GLY A 77 -10.45 3.16 -2.69
N ARG A 78 -11.34 2.18 -2.79
CA ARG A 78 -12.19 1.73 -1.68
C ARG A 78 -11.33 1.04 -0.64
N LEU A 79 -11.50 1.42 0.62
CA LEU A 79 -10.79 0.83 1.73
C LEU A 79 -11.29 -0.61 1.97
N LEU A 80 -10.38 -1.58 1.91
CA LEU A 80 -10.66 -2.98 2.24
C LEU A 80 -10.22 -3.34 3.66
N ALA A 81 -9.04 -2.87 4.09
CA ALA A 81 -8.53 -3.15 5.42
C ALA A 81 -7.61 -2.05 5.95
N LYS A 82 -7.53 -1.92 7.29
CA LYS A 82 -6.58 -1.04 7.98
C LYS A 82 -5.69 -1.87 8.89
N TYR A 83 -4.40 -1.54 8.89
CA TYR A 83 -3.42 -2.09 9.79
C TYR A 83 -2.70 -0.97 10.54
N HIS A 84 -2.78 -1.00 11.86
CA HIS A 84 -2.17 0.02 12.72
C HIS A 84 -1.09 -0.61 13.60
N ILE A 85 0.15 -0.17 13.38
CA ILE A 85 1.26 -0.45 14.30
C ILE A 85 1.33 0.71 15.29
N LYS A 86 0.98 0.46 16.56
CA LYS A 86 1.35 1.39 17.64
C LYS A 86 2.87 1.34 17.76
N GLY A 87 3.51 2.49 17.54
CA GLY A 87 4.94 2.65 17.79
C GLY A 87 5.21 2.33 19.27
N GLY A 88 5.91 1.24 19.50
CA GLY A 88 6.38 0.80 20.80
C GLY A 88 7.65 0.01 20.55
N PHE A 89 8.72 0.35 21.27
CA PHE A 89 9.95 -0.42 21.27
C PHE A 89 9.60 -1.90 21.51
N SER A 90 9.73 -2.74 20.48
CA SER A 90 9.87 -4.18 20.72
C SER A 90 11.29 -4.36 21.25
N ILE A 91 11.43 -4.18 22.57
CA ILE A 91 12.57 -4.67 23.31
C ILE A 91 12.41 -6.19 23.27
N LYS A 92 13.22 -6.83 22.43
CA LYS A 92 13.50 -8.27 22.57
C LYS A 92 14.50 -8.47 23.70
#